data_AF-A0A941J227-F1
#
_entry.id   AF-A0A941J227-F1
#
_cell.length_a   1.000
_cell.length_b   1.000
_cell.length_c   1.000
_cell.angle_alpha   90.00
_cell.angle_beta   90.00
_cell.angle_gamma   90.00
#
_symmetry.space_group_name_H-M   'P 1'
#
loop_
_entity.id
_entity.type
_entity.pdbx_description
1 polymer ?
#
loop_
_entity_poly.entity_id
_entity_poly.type
_entity_poly.pdbx_seq_one_letter_code
_entity_poly.pdbx_strand_id
1 'polypeptide(L)' 'MNIAKLHPACDLNGKRSITGRMEISMPHLKETLYFIVNPMAGNGESLKVWKKAEKILQSKAVPHEVFLHGRRGMR' A
#
# COMPACT_ATOMS: atom_id res chain seq x y z
N MET A 1 -4.80 17.42 -10.35
CA MET A 1 -6.24 17.34 -10.70
C MET A 1 -6.46 15.95 -11.29
N ASN A 2 -6.97 15.00 -10.51
CA ASN A 2 -7.10 13.61 -10.94
C ASN A 2 -8.46 13.40 -11.61
N ILE A 3 -8.46 13.10 -12.92
CA ILE A 3 -9.68 12.82 -13.68
C ILE A 3 -9.91 11.31 -13.65
N ALA A 4 -10.93 10.86 -12.92
CA ALA A 4 -11.39 9.48 -13.00
C ALA A 4 -12.06 9.24 -14.35
N LYS A 5 -11.57 8.25 -15.12
CA LYS A 5 -12.16 7.86 -16.40
C LYS A 5 -13.03 6.63 -16.18
N LEU A 6 -14.35 6.82 -16.14
CA LEU A 6 -15.32 5.74 -16.13
C LEU A 6 -15.39 5.13 -17.54
N HIS A 7 -14.99 3.86 -17.69
CA HIS A 7 -15.34 3.08 -18.87
C HIS A 7 -16.76 2.51 -18.66
N PRO A 8 -17.74 2.82 -19.51
CA PRO A 8 -19.04 2.17 -19.42
C PRO A 8 -18.87 0.70 -19.80
N ALA A 9 -19.19 -0.22 -18.88
CA ALA A 9 -19.40 -1.61 -19.22
C ALA A 9 -20.84 -1.72 -19.76
N CYS A 10 -20.98 -1.98 -21.06
CA CYS A 10 -22.28 -2.34 -21.63
C CYS A 10 -22.65 -3.73 -21.11
N ASP A 11 -23.80 -3.87 -20.46
CA ASP A 11 -24.39 -5.20 -20.28
C ASP A 11 -24.86 -5.74 -21.64
N LEU A 12 -25.02 -7.05 -21.75
CA LEU A 12 -25.46 -7.74 -22.99
C LEU A 12 -26.85 -7.29 -23.49
N ASN A 13 -27.56 -6.44 -22.73
CA ASN A 13 -28.91 -5.95 -23.03
C ASN A 13 -28.95 -4.45 -23.33
N GLY A 14 -27.79 -3.79 -23.51
CA GLY A 14 -27.72 -2.40 -23.96
C GLY A 14 -28.22 -1.37 -22.93
N LYS A 15 -28.36 -1.74 -21.65
CA LYS A 15 -28.68 -0.78 -20.59
C LYS A 15 -27.37 -0.28 -19.99
N ARG A 16 -27.25 1.04 -19.82
CA ARG A 16 -26.07 1.65 -19.16
C ARG A 16 -26.07 1.22 -17.69
N SER A 17 -25.29 0.20 -17.36
CA SER A 17 -25.04 -0.21 -15.99
C SER A 17 -23.90 0.63 -15.43
N ILE A 18 -24.15 1.36 -14.34
CA ILE A 18 -23.10 2.12 -13.61
C ILE A 18 -22.28 1.23 -12.66
N THR A 19 -22.39 -0.09 -12.77
CA THR A 19 -21.56 -1.04 -12.00
C THR A 19 -20.17 -1.20 -12.61
N GLY A 20 -19.53 -0.09 -12.97
CA GLY A 20 -18.10 -0.08 -13.26
C GLY A 20 -17.35 -0.26 -11.95
N ARG A 21 -16.57 -1.34 -11.82
CA ARG A 21 -15.61 -1.48 -10.73
C ARG A 21 -14.68 -0.27 -10.82
N MET A 22 -14.73 0.62 -9.83
CA MET A 22 -13.85 1.79 -9.79
C MET A 22 -12.43 1.30 -9.48
N GLU A 23 -11.70 0.93 -10.51
CA GLU A 23 -10.27 0.69 -10.41
C GLU A 23 -9.60 2.06 -10.28
N ILE A 24 -9.32 2.43 -9.02
CA ILE A 24 -8.37 3.49 -8.73
C ILE A 24 -7.02 2.93 -9.18
N SER A 25 -6.66 3.13 -10.44
CA SER A 25 -5.28 2.97 -10.88
C SER A 25 -4.50 4.05 -10.14
N MET A 26 -3.96 3.73 -8.97
CA MET A 26 -2.89 4.52 -8.39
C MET A 26 -1.81 4.53 -9.48
N PRO A 27 -1.53 5.66 -10.15
CA PRO A 27 -0.48 5.70 -11.15
C PRO A 27 0.76 5.16 -10.46
N HIS A 28 1.37 4.13 -11.04
CA HIS A 28 2.50 3.39 -10.47
C HIS A 28 3.32 4.31 -9.58
N LEU A 29 3.20 4.16 -8.25
CA LEU A 29 3.95 4.97 -7.32
C LEU A 29 5.42 4.66 -7.64
N LYS A 30 6.06 5.53 -8.42
CA LYS A 30 7.51 5.45 -8.69
C LYS A 30 8.31 5.84 -7.46
N GLU A 31 7.62 6.25 -6.39
CA GLU A 31 8.19 6.70 -5.14
C GLU A 31 8.28 5.51 -4.20
N THR A 32 9.51 5.21 -3.75
CA THR A 32 9.77 4.23 -2.70
C THR A 32 9.23 4.74 -1.37
N LEU A 33 8.46 3.91 -0.67
CA LEU A 33 8.01 4.22 0.69
C LEU A 33 9.09 3.88 1.71
N TYR A 34 9.40 4.82 2.60
CA TYR A 34 10.40 4.61 3.65
C TYR A 34 9.73 4.49 5.02
N PHE A 35 10.08 3.43 5.75
CA PHE A 35 9.55 3.15 7.08
C PHE A 35 10.67 3.15 8.12
N ILE A 36 10.43 3.80 9.27
CA ILE A 36 11.28 3.69 10.45
C ILE A 36 10.49 2.91 11.49
N VAL A 37 10.98 1.72 11.85
CA VAL A 37 10.33 0.85 12.82
C VAL A 37 11.23 0.72 14.03
N ASN A 38 10.76 1.13 15.20
CA ASN A 38 11.41 0.79 16.46
C ASN A 38 10.91 -0.60 16.91
N PRO A 39 11.69 -1.69 16.76
CA PRO A 39 11.22 -3.03 17.06
C PRO A 39 10.90 -3.25 18.54
N MET A 40 11.36 -2.37 19.44
CA MET A 40 11.08 -2.48 20.87
C MET A 40 9.81 -1.72 21.30
N ALA A 41 9.25 -0.89 20.43
CA ALA A 41 8.05 -0.12 20.75
C ALA A 41 6.87 -1.06 21.06
N GLY A 42 6.16 -0.78 22.15
CA GLY A 42 5.08 -1.64 22.64
C GLY A 42 5.56 -3.05 22.99
N ASN A 43 6.74 -3.20 23.61
CA ASN A 43 7.29 -4.50 24.02
C ASN A 43 7.45 -5.53 22.88
N GLY A 44 7.79 -5.06 21.68
CA GLY A 44 7.94 -5.93 20.51
C GLY A 44 6.72 -6.02 19.59
N GLU A 45 5.57 -5.48 19.99
CA GLU A 45 4.34 -5.53 19.18
C GLU A 45 4.46 -4.74 17.88
N SER A 46 5.18 -3.62 17.89
CA SER A 46 5.49 -2.83 16.69
C SER A 46 6.12 -3.67 15.57
N LEU A 47 7.04 -4.57 15.90
CA LEU A 47 7.66 -5.48 14.93
C LEU A 47 6.65 -6.49 14.37
N LYS A 48 5.72 -6.99 15.20
CA LYS A 48 4.65 -7.90 14.75
C LYS A 48 3.69 -7.20 13.80
N VAL A 49 3.33 -5.94 14.10
CA VAL A 49 2.51 -5.10 13.21
C VAL A 49 3.25 -4.83 11.90
N TRP A 50 4.53 -4.46 11.95
CA TRP A 50 5.35 -4.25 10.76
C TRP A 50 5.35 -5.48 9.84
N LYS A 51 5.62 -6.68 10.37
CA LYS A 51 5.61 -7.93 9.58
C LYS A 51 4.28 -8.19 8.86
N LYS A 52 3.15 -7.76 9.43
CA LYS A 52 1.84 -7.87 8.77
C LYS A 52 1.70 -6.85 7.64
N ALA A 53 2.12 -5.61 7.88
CA ALA A 53 2.09 -4.55 6.88
C ALA A 53 3.02 -4.85 5.69
N GLU A 54 4.23 -5.33 5.96
CA GLU A 54 5.24 -5.68 4.96
C GLU A 54 4.74 -6.75 3.98
N LYS A 55 4.06 -7.79 4.48
CA LYS A 55 3.42 -8.81 3.62
C LYS A 55 2.40 -8.20 2.65
N ILE A 56 1.63 -7.21 3.11
CA ILE A 56 0.64 -6.53 2.26
C ILE A 56 1.35 -5.70 1.20
N LEU A 57 2.40 -4.95 1.57
CA LEU A 57 3.20 -4.15 0.63
C LEU A 57 3.85 -5.04 -0.45
N GLN A 58 4.43 -6.17 -0.05
CA GLN A 58 5.01 -7.17 -0.96
C GLN A 58 3.96 -7.75 -1.91
N SER A 59 2.78 -8.13 -1.39
CA SER A 59 1.69 -8.69 -2.22
C SER A 59 1.16 -7.72 -3.28
N LYS A 60 1.35 -6.42 -3.06
CA LYS A 60 0.95 -5.34 -3.96
C LYS A 60 2.11 -4.81 -4.81
N ALA A 61 3.28 -5.43 -4.73
CA ALA A 61 4.51 -4.99 -5.39
C ALA A 61 4.82 -3.50 -5.15
N VAL A 62 4.55 -3.00 -3.93
CA VAL A 62 4.84 -1.61 -3.55
C VAL A 62 6.32 -1.50 -3.20
N PRO A 63 7.12 -0.68 -3.91
CA PRO A 63 8.52 -0.44 -3.56
C PRO A 63 8.62 0.19 -2.16
N HIS A 64 9.39 -0.43 -1.27
CA HIS A 64 9.58 0.09 0.09
C HIS A 64 10.93 -0.31 0.69
N GLU A 65 11.41 0.50 1.62
CA GLU A 65 12.57 0.25 2.45
C GLU A 65 12.22 0.44 3.93
N VAL A 66 12.83 -0.36 4.80
CA VAL A 66 12.60 -0.30 6.24
C VAL A 66 13.90 -0.18 7.01
N PHE A 67 13.93 0.75 7.95
CA PHE A 67 15.01 0.94 8.91
C PHE A 67 14.54 0.50 10.30
N LEU A 68 15.12 -0.59 10.80
CA LEU A 68 14.86 -1.07 12.16
C LEU A 68 15.78 -0.33 13.13
N HIS A 69 15.23 0.51 14.00
CA HIS A 69 16.03 1.23 14.99
C HIS A 69 16.14 0.44 16.30
N GLY A 70 17.12 -0.46 16.39
CA GLY A 70 17.39 -1.30 17.56
C GLY A 70 18.66 -0.88 18.30
N ARG A 71 18.50 -0.04 19.33
CA ARG A 71 19.53 0.49 20.25
C ARG A 71 20.54 1.48 19.66
N ARG A 72 20.69 2.59 20.39
CA ARG A 72 21.73 3.61 20.26
C ARG A 72 23.10 2.96 20.05
N GLY A 73 23.89 3.51 19.14
CA GLY A 73 25.34 3.37 19.22
C GLY A 73 25.79 3.75 20.62
N MET A 74 26.16 2.75 21.42
CA MET A 74 27.24 2.93 22.36
C MET A 74 28.51 2.80 21.53
N ARG A 75 29.36 3.81 21.74
CA ARG A 75 30.69 4.05 21.19
C ARG A 75 31.56 2.79 21.10
#